data_AF-A0AAU8JLH1-F1
#
_entry.id   AF-A0AAU8JLH1-F1
#
_cell.length_a   1.000
_cell.length_b   1.000
_cell.length_c   1.000
_cell.angle_alpha   90.00
_cell.angle_beta   90.00
_cell.angle_gamma   90.00
#
_symmetry.space_group_name_H-M   'P 1'
#
loop_
_entity.id
_entity.type
_entity.pdbx_description
1 polymer ?
#
loop_
_entity_poly.entity_id
_entity_poly.type
_entity_poly.pdbx_seq_one_letter_code
_entity_poly.pdbx_strand_id
1 'polypeptide(L)'
;MSPLLAQVLREIEQLNPEEQLEVISHATEQLKRQTVKQKKHKLSEFRGIAPNLLEGQDAQDWVNEIRGEWQEREQRLFEGL
;
A
#
# COMPACT_ATOMS: atom_id res chain seq x y z
N MET A 1 9.41 30.25 19.04
CA MET A 1 8.48 29.10 19.00
C MET A 1 7.11 29.60 18.59
N SER A 2 6.35 28.79 17.85
CA SER A 2 4.93 29.08 17.59
C SER A 2 4.17 29.19 18.92
N PRO A 3 3.30 30.20 19.11
CA PRO A 3 2.52 30.34 20.34
C PRO A 3 1.63 29.11 20.61
N LEU A 4 1.11 28.49 19.55
CA LEU A 4 0.33 27.26 19.63
C LEU A 4 1.18 26.08 20.14
N LEU A 5 2.42 25.94 19.66
CA LEU A 5 3.30 24.85 20.09
C LEU A 5 3.64 24.96 21.57
N ALA A 6 3.88 26.18 22.07
CA ALA A 6 4.16 26.41 23.47
C ALA A 6 2.96 26.08 24.37
N GLN A 7 1.74 26.33 23.90
CA GLN A 7 0.52 25.96 24.60
C GLN A 7 0.35 24.44 24.65
N VAL A 8 0.47 23.76 23.51
CA VAL A 8 0.31 22.29 23.43
C VAL A 8 1.31 21.57 24.33
N LEU A 9 2.57 22.03 24.40
CA LEU A 9 3.57 21.42 25.29
C LEU A 9 3.18 21.57 26.77
N ARG A 10 2.64 22.73 27.18
CA ARG A 10 2.16 22.94 28.55
C ARG A 10 0.96 22.06 28.90
N GLU A 11 0.06 21.84 27.94
CA GLU A 11 -1.10 20.97 28.13
C GLU A 11 -0.66 19.50 28.26
N ILE A 12 0.33 19.05 27.48
CA ILE A 12 0.89 17.69 27.58
C ILE A 12 1.57 17.46 28.94
N GLU A 13 2.26 18.47 29.48
CA GLU A 13 2.92 18.38 30.80
C GLU A 13 1.92 18.19 31.97
N GLN A 14 0.65 18.57 31.79
CA GLN A 14 -0.41 18.38 32.80
C GLN A 14 -1.02 16.97 32.77
N LEU A 15 -0.79 16.21 31.71
CA LEU A 15 -1.29 14.84 31.55
C LEU A 15 -0.51 13.86 32.42
N ASN A 16 -1.15 12.76 32.77
CA ASN A 16 -0.47 11.67 33.45
C ASN A 16 0.47 10.91 32.47
N PRO A 17 1.42 10.08 32.97
CA PRO A 17 2.37 9.38 32.11
C PRO A 17 1.74 8.47 31.04
N GLU A 18 0.57 7.86 31.30
CA GLU A 18 -0.12 7.01 30.33
C GLU A 18 -0.71 7.84 29.19
N GLU A 19 -1.36 8.95 29.53
CA GLU A 19 -1.91 9.91 28.56
C GLU A 19 -0.81 10.57 27.72
N GLN A 20 0.36 10.87 28.32
CA GLN A 20 1.51 11.38 27.58
C GLN A 20 2.01 10.37 26.53
N LEU A 21 2.02 9.08 26.86
CA LEU A 21 2.38 8.02 25.90
C LEU A 21 1.34 7.91 24.78
N GLU A 22 0.07 8.11 25.08
CA GLU A 22 -1.00 8.12 24.07
C GLU A 22 -0.82 9.30 23.10
N VAL A 23 -0.47 10.49 23.59
CA VAL A 23 -0.16 11.66 22.75
C VAL A 23 1.02 11.35 21.82
N ILE A 24 2.08 10.72 22.31
CA ILE A 24 3.23 10.31 21.49
C ILE A 24 2.79 9.34 20.39
N SER A 25 2.00 8.33 20.75
CA SER A 25 1.48 7.34 19.81
C SER A 25 0.66 8.01 18.71
N HIS A 26 -0.30 8.86 19.10
CA HIS A 26 -1.18 9.56 18.18
C HIS A 26 -0.39 10.49 17.23
N ALA A 27 0.52 11.31 17.77
CA ALA A 27 1.35 12.20 16.97
C ALA A 27 2.24 11.42 15.98
N THR A 28 2.82 10.31 16.43
CA THR A 28 3.65 9.44 15.59
C THR A 28 2.83 8.79 14.48
N GLU A 29 1.62 8.32 14.77
CA GLU A 29 0.74 7.70 13.77
C GLU A 29 0.30 8.71 12.70
N GLN A 30 -0.06 9.93 13.11
CA GLN A 30 -0.41 10.99 12.17
C GLN A 30 0.75 11.35 11.26
N LEU A 31 1.96 11.47 11.81
CA LEU A 31 3.17 11.70 11.02
C LEU A 31 3.45 10.55 10.07
N LYS A 32 3.27 9.29 10.49
CA LYS A 32 3.39 8.12 9.59
C LYS A 32 2.38 8.21 8.45
N ARG A 33 1.11 8.51 8.72
CA ARG A 33 0.08 8.66 7.67
C ARG A 33 0.43 9.74 6.66
N GLN A 34 1.01 10.86 7.12
CA GLN A 34 1.43 11.97 6.25
C GLN A 34 2.75 11.69 5.49
N THR A 35 3.68 10.95 6.11
CA THR A 35 5.00 10.63 5.52
C THR A 35 4.96 9.38 4.63
N VAL A 36 3.97 8.51 4.81
CA VAL A 36 3.55 7.53 3.80
C VAL A 36 2.82 8.29 2.69
N LYS A 37 3.55 9.19 2.02
CA LYS A 37 3.31 9.40 0.59
C LYS A 37 3.40 8.01 0.00
N GLN A 38 2.32 7.52 -0.61
CA GLN A 38 2.39 6.29 -1.41
C GLN A 38 3.66 6.38 -2.23
N LYS A 39 4.65 5.53 -1.93
CA LYS A 39 5.84 5.45 -2.77
C LYS A 39 5.29 5.13 -4.14
N LYS A 40 5.42 6.08 -5.07
CA LYS A 40 5.15 5.82 -6.47
C LYS A 40 6.24 4.85 -6.91
N HIS A 41 6.00 3.56 -6.67
CA HIS A 41 6.88 2.51 -7.13
C HIS A 41 6.94 2.63 -8.64
N LYS A 42 8.15 2.82 -9.17
CA LYS A 42 8.32 2.70 -10.61
C LYS A 42 8.09 1.24 -10.96
N LEU A 43 7.27 0.95 -11.97
CA LEU A 43 6.99 -0.43 -12.40
C LEU A 43 8.27 -1.23 -12.68
N SER A 44 9.34 -0.55 -13.11
CA SER A 44 10.67 -1.12 -13.29
C SER A 44 11.29 -1.73 -12.02
N GLU A 45 10.88 -1.30 -10.83
CA GLU A 45 11.34 -1.84 -9.54
C GLU A 45 10.91 -3.30 -9.35
N PHE A 46 9.83 -3.73 -10.02
CA PHE A 46 9.36 -5.11 -9.97
C PHE A 46 10.05 -6.04 -10.98
N ARG A 47 10.92 -5.50 -11.84
CA ARG A 47 11.65 -6.30 -12.84
C ARG A 47 12.61 -7.26 -12.15
N GLY A 48 12.39 -8.56 -12.32
CA GLY A 48 13.24 -9.61 -11.73
C GLY A 48 12.92 -9.97 -10.28
N ILE A 49 11.88 -9.38 -9.66
CA ILE A 49 11.42 -9.77 -8.32
C ILE A 49 10.78 -11.17 -8.29
N ALA A 50 10.42 -11.68 -9.47
CA ALA A 50 9.81 -12.99 -9.64
C ALA A 50 10.63 -13.85 -10.60
N PRO A 51 11.79 -14.42 -10.19
CA PRO A 51 12.50 -15.39 -11.02
C PRO A 51 11.65 -16.64 -11.28
N ASN A 52 10.75 -16.99 -10.34
CA ASN A 52 10.01 -18.26 -10.34
C ASN A 52 8.50 -18.10 -10.07
N LEU A 53 7.90 -16.92 -10.23
CA LEU A 53 6.45 -16.75 -9.97
C LEU A 53 5.58 -17.53 -10.97
N LEU A 54 6.10 -17.76 -12.17
CA LEU A 54 5.46 -18.53 -13.24
C LEU A 54 6.18 -19.86 -13.49
N GLU A 55 6.92 -20.38 -12.51
CA GLU A 55 7.65 -21.67 -12.62
C GLU A 55 8.59 -21.79 -13.84
N GLY A 56 9.06 -20.64 -14.37
CA GLY A 56 9.91 -20.59 -15.56
C GLY A 56 9.15 -20.44 -16.88
N GLN A 57 7.81 -20.33 -16.87
CA GLN A 57 7.01 -19.92 -18.03
C GLN A 57 7.30 -18.46 -18.38
N ASP A 58 7.40 -18.17 -19.68
CA ASP A 58 7.52 -16.80 -20.15
C ASP A 58 6.28 -15.98 -19.78
N ALA A 59 6.49 -14.74 -19.33
CA ALA A 59 5.41 -13.90 -18.84
C ALA A 59 4.38 -13.55 -19.93
N GLN A 60 4.82 -13.42 -21.19
CA GLN A 60 3.94 -13.15 -22.32
C GLN A 60 3.13 -14.39 -22.70
N ASP A 61 3.72 -15.57 -22.61
CA ASP A 61 3.03 -16.84 -22.84
C ASP A 61 1.91 -17.06 -21.80
N TRP A 62 2.19 -16.82 -20.52
CA TRP A 62 1.18 -16.88 -19.46
C TRP A 62 0.02 -15.88 -19.68
N VAL A 63 0.34 -14.65 -20.07
CA VAL A 63 -0.70 -13.64 -20.39
C VAL A 63 -1.56 -14.07 -21.59
N ASN A 64 -0.95 -14.69 -22.60
CA ASN A 64 -1.66 -15.16 -23.79
C ASN A 64 -2.60 -16.32 -23.46
N GLU A 65 -2.15 -17.28 -22.66
CA GLU A 65 -2.94 -18.41 -22.17
C GLU A 65 -4.19 -17.90 -21.44
N ILE A 66 -4.00 -17.07 -20.41
CA ILE A 66 -5.10 -16.46 -19.66
C ILE A 66 -6.05 -15.74 -20.61
N ARG A 67 -5.54 -14.87 -21.51
CA ARG A 67 -6.39 -14.15 -22.46
C ARG A 67 -7.23 -15.08 -23.34
N GLY A 68 -6.66 -16.20 -23.78
CA GLY A 68 -7.37 -17.23 -24.54
C GLY A 68 -8.53 -17.83 -23.75
N GLU A 69 -8.30 -18.21 -22.48
CA GLU A 69 -9.35 -18.74 -21.60
C GLU A 69 -10.52 -17.75 -21.43
N TRP A 70 -10.22 -16.46 -21.29
CA TRP A 70 -11.25 -15.43 -21.20
C TRP A 70 -12.06 -15.31 -22.50
N GLN A 71 -11.40 -15.33 -23.65
CA GLN A 71 -12.07 -15.28 -24.95
C GLN A 71 -12.95 -16.51 -25.19
N GLU A 72 -12.47 -17.70 -24.84
CA GLU A 72 -13.26 -18.93 -24.93
C GLU A 72 -14.49 -18.88 -24.02
N ARG A 73 -14.33 -18.36 -22.80
CA ARG A 73 -15.44 -18.19 -21.86
C ARG A 73 -16.49 -17.22 -22.41
N GLU A 74 -16.06 -16.08 -22.95
CA GLU A 74 -16.95 -15.11 -23.57
C GLU A 74 -17.66 -15.70 -24.79
N GLN A 75 -16.95 -16.48 -25.60
CA GLN A 75 -17.52 -17.15 -26.76
C GLN A 75 -18.56 -18.20 -26.37
N ARG A 76 -18.33 -19.02 -25.33
CA ARG A 76 -19.32 -19.97 -24.81
C ARG A 76 -20.59 -19.27 -24.30
N LEU A 77 -20.42 -18.14 -23.60
CA LEU A 77 -21.54 -17.33 -23.13
C LEU A 77 -22.34 -16.71 -24.30
N PHE A 78 -21.64 -16.34 -25.37
CA PHE A 78 -22.26 -15.82 -26.59
C PHE A 78 -22.97 -16.91 -27.41
N GLU A 79 -22.44 -18.13 -27.42
CA GLU A 79 -22.98 -19.30 -28.13
C GLU A 79 -24.10 -20.03 -27.34
N GLY A 80 -24.38 -19.62 -26.10
CA GLY A 80 -25.57 -20.06 -25.35
C GLY A 80 -25.50 -21.49 -24.81
N LEU A 81 -24.31 -21.95 -24.40
CA LEU A 81 -24.11 -23.18 -23.61
C LEU A 81 -23.96 -22.88 -22.11
#